data_AF-A0A2J8T3C4-F1
#
_entry.id   AF-A0A2J8T3C4-F1
#
_cell.length_a   1.000
_cell.length_b   1.000
_cell.length_c   1.000
_cell.angle_alpha   90.00
_cell.angle_beta   90.00
_cell.angle_gamma   90.00
#
_symmetry.space_group_name_H-M   'P 1'
#
loop_
_entity.id
_entity.type
_entity.pdbx_description
1 polymer ?
#
loop_
_entity_poly.entity_id
_entity_poly.type
_entity_poly.pdbx_seq_one_letter_code
_entity_poly.pdbx_strand_id
1 'polypeptide(L)'
;MIGNYMWDPTTNKSFDIGVNKDSLMPLWWNGSEPLWVTLTKAKRKVYMYYWPGCEVEILGVRPTYCLEYKNVPTDINFANAVSDALDSFKSGRADLAAIYHERIDVEGHHYGPASPQRKDALKAVDTVLKYMTKWIQERGLQDRLNVIIFSDHGMTDIFWMDKVIELNKYISLNDLQQAKDRGPVVSLWPAPGK
;
A
#
# COMPACT_ATOMS: atom_id res chain seq x y z
N MET A 1 -8.29 7.19 -7.65
CA MET A 1 -6.89 6.78 -7.81
C MET A 1 -6.80 5.78 -8.97
N ILE A 2 -6.00 6.07 -9.99
CA ILE A 2 -5.86 5.22 -11.20
C ILE A 2 -4.42 4.74 -11.46
N GLY A 3 -3.46 5.19 -10.65
CA GLY A 3 -2.06 4.79 -10.75
C GLY A 3 -1.25 5.28 -9.54
N ASN A 4 -0.03 4.75 -9.41
CA ASN A 4 0.91 5.14 -8.35
C ASN A 4 1.41 6.58 -8.54
N TYR A 5 1.48 7.04 -9.78
CA TYR A 5 1.83 8.41 -10.12
C TYR A 5 0.70 9.04 -10.93
N MET A 6 0.12 10.13 -10.43
CA MET A 6 -0.97 10.85 -11.08
C MET A 6 -0.68 12.34 -11.14
N TRP A 7 -1.32 13.02 -12.09
CA TRP A 7 -1.25 14.46 -12.24
C TRP A 7 -2.63 14.99 -12.62
N ASP A 8 -3.07 16.05 -11.95
CA ASP A 8 -4.29 16.78 -12.28
C ASP A 8 -3.89 18.06 -13.02
N PRO A 9 -4.17 18.18 -14.33
CA PRO A 9 -3.81 19.35 -15.12
C PRO A 9 -4.56 20.62 -14.68
N THR A 10 -5.71 20.49 -14.01
CA THR A 10 -6.54 21.63 -13.60
C THR A 10 -5.90 22.38 -12.43
N THR A 11 -5.39 21.64 -11.46
CA THR A 11 -4.75 22.20 -10.25
C THR A 11 -3.23 22.20 -10.33
N ASN A 12 -2.66 21.57 -11.36
CA ASN A 12 -1.24 21.29 -11.53
C ASN A 12 -0.64 20.56 -10.30
N LYS A 13 -1.43 19.66 -9.71
CA LYS A 13 -1.05 18.87 -8.53
C LYS A 13 -0.67 17.46 -8.93
N SER A 14 0.28 16.89 -8.18
CA SER A 14 0.75 15.51 -8.40
C SER A 14 0.47 14.65 -7.19
N PHE A 15 0.11 13.40 -7.44
CA PHE A 15 0.23 12.31 -6.50
C PHE A 15 1.45 11.50 -6.93
N ASP A 16 2.52 11.52 -6.15
CA ASP A 16 3.79 10.85 -6.47
C ASP A 16 4.01 9.71 -5.47
N ILE A 17 3.31 8.60 -5.70
CA ILE A 17 3.33 7.35 -4.92
C ILE A 17 3.16 7.56 -3.40
N GLY A 18 2.38 8.57 -3.01
CA GLY A 18 2.13 8.88 -1.60
C GLY A 18 3.25 9.67 -0.91
N VAL A 19 4.40 9.90 -1.55
CA VAL A 19 5.59 10.48 -0.89
C VAL A 19 5.51 12.01 -0.78
N ASN A 20 5.04 12.69 -1.83
CA ASN A 20 4.94 14.14 -1.82
C ASN A 20 3.74 14.62 -0.97
N LYS A 21 3.86 15.80 -0.35
CA LYS A 21 2.80 16.35 0.52
C LYS A 21 1.43 16.48 -0.16
N ASP A 22 1.41 16.78 -1.45
CA ASP A 22 0.15 16.91 -2.21
C ASP A 22 -0.56 15.54 -2.38
N SER A 23 0.11 14.40 -2.15
CA SER A 23 -0.57 13.09 -2.11
C SER A 23 -1.59 12.98 -0.97
N LEU A 24 -1.45 13.78 0.09
CA LEU A 24 -2.41 13.82 1.20
C LEU A 24 -3.70 14.60 0.86
N MET A 25 -3.76 15.24 -0.32
CA MET A 25 -4.93 16.01 -0.71
C MET A 25 -6.15 15.09 -0.93
N PRO A 26 -7.31 15.39 -0.32
CA PRO A 26 -8.53 14.60 -0.51
C PRO A 26 -8.97 14.46 -1.98
N LEU A 27 -8.49 15.33 -2.88
CA LEU A 27 -8.63 15.24 -4.33
C LEU A 27 -8.37 13.81 -4.86
N TRP A 28 -7.33 13.14 -4.37
CA TRP A 28 -6.92 11.82 -4.87
C TRP A 28 -7.75 10.66 -4.31
N TRP A 29 -8.40 10.89 -3.16
CA TRP A 29 -8.98 9.85 -2.31
C TRP A 29 -10.51 9.89 -2.25
N ASN A 30 -11.13 11.06 -2.43
CA ASN A 30 -12.58 11.25 -2.26
C ASN A 30 -13.43 10.71 -3.42
N GLY A 31 -12.82 10.10 -4.44
CA GLY A 31 -13.56 9.54 -5.58
C GLY A 31 -14.53 8.42 -5.20
N SER A 32 -14.23 7.66 -4.14
CA SER A 32 -15.10 6.63 -3.56
C SER A 32 -14.81 6.47 -2.07
N GLU A 33 -15.81 6.10 -1.28
CA GLU A 33 -15.64 5.83 0.15
C GLU A 33 -15.01 4.44 0.38
N PRO A 34 -13.85 4.33 1.03
CA PRO A 34 -13.28 3.04 1.38
C PRO A 34 -13.91 2.46 2.66
N LEU A 35 -13.83 1.14 2.82
CA LEU A 35 -14.53 0.41 3.89
C LEU A 35 -14.25 0.94 5.31
N TRP A 36 -13.01 1.34 5.61
CA TRP A 36 -12.66 1.83 6.95
C TRP A 36 -13.30 3.19 7.29
N VAL A 37 -13.56 4.01 6.27
CA VAL A 37 -14.33 5.26 6.43
C VAL A 37 -15.77 4.93 6.76
N THR A 38 -16.40 3.99 6.03
CA THR A 38 -17.77 3.53 6.33
C THR A 38 -17.89 3.00 7.75
N LEU A 39 -16.94 2.17 8.19
CA LEU A 39 -16.91 1.62 9.55
C LEU A 39 -16.80 2.73 10.60
N THR A 40 -15.92 3.70 10.38
CA THR A 40 -15.73 4.82 11.32
C THR A 40 -16.98 5.71 11.38
N LYS A 41 -17.62 5.99 10.23
CA LYS A 41 -18.93 6.69 10.17
C LYS A 41 -20.00 5.93 10.95
N ALA A 42 -20.01 4.60 10.86
CA ALA A 42 -20.86 3.69 11.63
C ALA A 42 -20.41 3.48 13.09
N LYS A 43 -19.54 4.36 13.62
CA LYS A 43 -19.04 4.35 15.00
C LYS A 43 -18.29 3.07 15.41
N ARG A 44 -17.76 2.33 14.43
CA ARG A 44 -16.82 1.22 14.65
C ARG A 44 -15.40 1.76 14.78
N LYS A 45 -14.58 1.07 15.56
CA LYS A 45 -13.19 1.47 15.83
C LYS A 45 -12.25 0.80 14.84
N VAL A 46 -11.44 1.58 14.14
CA VAL A 46 -10.53 1.09 13.09
C VAL A 46 -9.10 1.38 13.47
N TYR A 47 -8.29 0.32 13.54
CA TYR A 47 -6.84 0.40 13.72
C TYR A 47 -6.15 0.04 12.39
N MET A 48 -5.19 0.84 11.95
CA MET A 48 -4.46 0.60 10.71
C MET A 48 -2.97 0.69 10.97
N TYR A 49 -2.22 -0.31 10.50
CA TYR A 49 -0.78 -0.43 10.68
C TYR A 49 -0.10 -0.42 9.31
N TYR A 50 0.64 0.65 9.04
CA TYR A 50 1.40 0.90 7.81
C TYR A 50 0.56 0.90 6.52
N TRP A 51 -0.77 0.92 6.63
CA TRP A 51 -1.67 0.85 5.48
C TRP A 51 -1.65 2.19 4.72
N PRO A 52 -1.16 2.24 3.47
CA PRO A 52 -1.10 3.50 2.72
C PRO A 52 -2.50 4.12 2.56
N GLY A 53 -2.65 5.38 2.98
CA GLY A 53 -3.92 6.10 3.01
C GLY A 53 -4.59 6.16 4.38
N CYS A 54 -4.10 5.46 5.42
CA CYS A 54 -4.64 5.63 6.78
C CYS A 54 -4.33 7.02 7.37
N GLU A 55 -3.26 7.64 6.88
CA GLU A 55 -2.76 8.96 7.25
C GLU A 55 -3.53 10.10 6.60
N VAL A 56 -4.46 9.79 5.68
CA VAL A 56 -5.23 10.77 4.93
C VAL A 56 -6.60 10.99 5.58
N GLU A 57 -7.06 12.25 5.59
CA GLU A 57 -8.46 12.54 5.90
C GLU A 57 -9.30 12.33 4.64
N ILE A 58 -10.03 11.22 4.59
CA ILE A 58 -10.84 10.85 3.43
C ILE A 58 -12.30 11.13 3.75
N LEU A 59 -12.94 11.96 2.92
CA LEU A 59 -14.33 12.40 3.12
C LEU A 59 -14.59 12.98 4.53
N GLY A 60 -13.60 13.70 5.09
CA GLY A 60 -13.65 14.30 6.42
C GLY A 60 -13.48 13.31 7.58
N VAL A 61 -13.01 12.08 7.31
CA VAL A 61 -12.91 11.00 8.31
C VAL A 61 -11.50 10.45 8.37
N ARG A 62 -11.06 10.13 9.59
CA ARG A 62 -9.80 9.43 9.90
C ARG A 62 -10.08 8.17 10.72
N PRO A 63 -9.26 7.11 10.59
CA PRO A 63 -9.42 5.92 11.43
C PRO A 63 -9.19 6.24 12.91
N THR A 64 -9.60 5.34 13.80
CA THR A 64 -9.37 5.48 15.26
C THR A 64 -7.88 5.49 15.60
N TYR A 65 -7.08 4.71 14.87
CA TYR A 65 -5.63 4.68 14.99
C TYR A 65 -5.00 4.43 13.62
N CYS A 66 -3.92 5.15 13.32
CA CYS A 66 -3.08 4.94 12.15
C CYS A 66 -1.61 5.00 12.58
N LEU A 67 -0.91 3.88 12.38
CA LEU A 67 0.54 3.87 12.36
C LEU A 67 0.98 4.11 10.92
N GLU A 68 1.33 5.35 10.61
CA GLU A 68 1.67 5.81 9.26
C GLU A 68 2.84 5.01 8.65
N TYR A 69 2.74 4.72 7.37
CA TYR A 69 3.85 4.17 6.57
C TYR A 69 4.93 5.24 6.38
N LYS A 70 6.18 4.89 6.70
CA LYS A 70 7.33 5.81 6.52
C LYS A 70 8.46 5.20 5.70
N ASN A 71 8.74 3.93 5.95
CA ASN A 71 9.72 3.12 5.26
C ASN A 71 9.17 1.69 5.21
N VAL A 72 9.74 0.85 4.36
CA VAL A 72 9.45 -0.59 4.25
C VAL A 72 9.43 -1.23 5.66
N PRO A 73 8.28 -1.73 6.16
CA PRO A 73 8.20 -2.37 7.46
C PRO A 73 9.04 -3.65 7.50
N THR A 74 9.87 -3.79 8.54
CA THR A 74 10.65 -5.02 8.77
C THR A 74 9.75 -6.18 9.21
N ASP A 75 10.28 -7.41 9.20
CA ASP A 75 9.54 -8.58 9.72
C ASP A 75 9.17 -8.42 11.20
N ILE A 76 10.05 -7.76 11.98
CA ILE A 76 9.79 -7.45 13.39
C ILE A 76 8.63 -6.45 13.50
N ASN A 77 8.59 -5.43 12.62
CA ASN A 77 7.47 -4.49 12.58
C ASN A 77 6.16 -5.20 12.24
N PHE A 78 6.18 -6.17 11.31
CA PHE A 78 5.02 -6.96 10.96
C PHE A 78 4.55 -7.86 12.12
N ALA A 79 5.47 -8.59 12.75
CA ALA A 79 5.16 -9.43 13.91
C ALA A 79 4.56 -8.62 15.07
N ASN A 80 5.15 -7.46 15.37
CA ASN A 80 4.64 -6.57 16.42
C ASN A 80 3.27 -6.00 16.06
N ALA A 81 3.06 -5.54 14.83
CA ALA A 81 1.76 -5.04 14.39
C ALA A 81 0.66 -6.12 14.48
N VAL A 82 0.97 -7.37 14.13
CA VAL A 82 0.05 -8.50 14.30
C VAL A 82 -0.28 -8.72 15.78
N SER A 83 0.72 -8.75 16.65
CA SER A 83 0.50 -8.88 18.09
C SER A 83 -0.37 -7.75 18.65
N ASP A 84 -0.01 -6.50 18.34
CA ASP A 84 -0.70 -5.30 18.82
C ASP A 84 -2.14 -5.21 18.31
N ALA A 85 -2.39 -5.62 17.05
CA ALA A 85 -3.72 -5.70 16.48
C ALA A 85 -4.59 -6.71 17.24
N LEU A 86 -4.06 -7.90 17.54
CA LEU A 86 -4.78 -8.90 18.35
C LEU A 86 -5.07 -8.38 19.77
N ASP A 87 -4.14 -7.65 20.40
CA ASP A 87 -4.37 -7.02 21.69
C ASP A 87 -5.43 -5.90 21.61
N SER A 88 -5.50 -5.18 20.49
CA SER A 88 -6.54 -4.16 20.24
C SER A 88 -7.94 -4.78 20.12
N PHE A 89 -8.07 -5.94 19.49
CA PHE A 89 -9.31 -6.71 19.46
C PHE A 89 -9.68 -7.23 20.84
N LYS A 90 -8.72 -7.85 21.56
CA LYS A 90 -8.95 -8.41 22.89
C LYS A 90 -9.44 -7.37 23.90
N SER A 91 -8.92 -6.16 23.81
CA SER A 91 -9.29 -5.03 24.67
C SER A 91 -10.53 -4.25 24.18
N GLY A 92 -11.14 -4.62 23.06
CA GLY A 92 -12.30 -3.91 22.48
C GLY A 92 -11.96 -2.50 21.97
N ARG A 93 -10.68 -2.23 21.70
CA ARG A 93 -10.21 -0.97 21.11
C ARG A 93 -10.36 -0.94 19.60
N ALA A 94 -10.43 -2.09 18.94
CA ALA A 94 -10.67 -2.21 17.50
C ALA A 94 -11.83 -3.16 17.19
N ASP A 95 -12.64 -2.79 16.20
CA ASP A 95 -13.60 -3.65 15.48
C ASP A 95 -13.02 -4.13 14.14
N LEU A 96 -12.09 -3.36 13.56
CA LEU A 96 -11.27 -3.71 12.41
C LEU A 96 -9.81 -3.34 12.70
N ALA A 97 -8.89 -4.25 12.40
CA ALA A 97 -7.46 -3.97 12.31
C ALA A 97 -6.96 -4.35 10.91
N ALA A 98 -6.29 -3.42 10.22
CA ALA A 98 -5.68 -3.65 8.92
C ALA A 98 -4.17 -3.46 9.01
N ILE A 99 -3.39 -4.40 8.48
CA ILE A 99 -1.93 -4.39 8.55
C ILE A 99 -1.37 -4.55 7.15
N TYR A 100 -0.46 -3.66 6.76
CA TYR A 100 0.28 -3.72 5.51
C TYR A 100 1.72 -4.19 5.73
N HIS A 101 2.24 -4.98 4.80
CA HIS A 101 3.62 -5.46 4.80
C HIS A 101 4.12 -5.59 3.36
N GLU A 102 5.35 -5.14 3.11
CA GLU A 102 5.84 -4.87 1.75
C GLU A 102 7.06 -5.71 1.36
N ARG A 103 7.77 -6.34 2.31
CA ARG A 103 9.11 -6.87 2.03
C ARG A 103 9.13 -7.97 0.95
N ILE A 104 8.06 -8.75 0.81
CA ILE A 104 7.95 -9.73 -0.28
C ILE A 104 8.00 -9.06 -1.65
N ASP A 105 7.35 -7.89 -1.80
CA ASP A 105 7.37 -7.09 -3.02
C ASP A 105 8.75 -6.51 -3.29
N VAL A 106 9.38 -5.93 -2.26
CA VAL A 106 10.76 -5.39 -2.33
C VAL A 106 11.75 -6.43 -2.83
N GLU A 107 11.77 -7.62 -2.22
CA GLU A 107 12.69 -8.69 -2.66
C GLU A 107 12.33 -9.23 -4.05
N GLY A 108 11.04 -9.23 -4.40
CA GLY A 108 10.56 -9.57 -5.73
C GLY A 108 11.07 -8.60 -6.80
N HIS A 109 11.07 -7.30 -6.51
CA HIS A 109 11.61 -6.26 -7.38
C HIS A 109 13.14 -6.32 -7.51
N HIS A 110 13.86 -6.46 -6.40
CA HIS A 110 15.33 -6.41 -6.42
C HIS A 110 15.97 -7.68 -6.99
N TYR A 111 15.39 -8.85 -6.75
CA TYR A 111 16.01 -10.13 -7.07
C TYR A 111 15.21 -11.01 -8.03
N GLY A 112 13.98 -10.62 -8.36
CA GLY A 112 13.08 -11.36 -9.23
C GLY A 112 12.16 -12.32 -8.46
N PRO A 113 10.99 -12.67 -9.03
CA PRO A 113 9.97 -13.49 -8.39
C PRO A 113 10.44 -14.90 -8.02
N ALA A 114 11.40 -15.50 -8.73
CA ALA A 114 11.86 -16.87 -8.44
C ALA A 114 13.00 -16.96 -7.40
N SER A 115 13.52 -15.81 -6.94
CA SER A 115 14.75 -15.70 -6.15
C SER A 115 14.68 -16.33 -4.76
N PRO A 116 15.83 -16.74 -4.18
CA PRO A 116 15.90 -17.16 -2.78
C PRO A 116 15.55 -16.01 -1.81
N GLN A 117 15.92 -14.77 -2.09
CA GLN A 117 15.62 -13.59 -1.26
C GLN A 117 14.11 -13.40 -1.08
N ARG A 118 13.35 -13.44 -2.18
CA ARG A 118 11.87 -13.36 -2.14
C ARG A 118 11.27 -14.54 -1.37
N LYS A 119 11.80 -15.76 -1.57
CA LYS A 119 11.36 -16.95 -0.81
C LYS A 119 11.65 -16.81 0.69
N ASP A 120 12.77 -16.22 1.08
CA ASP A 120 13.11 -16.01 2.48
C ASP A 120 12.25 -14.91 3.11
N ALA A 121 11.86 -13.87 2.36
CA ALA A 121 10.83 -12.93 2.78
C ALA A 121 9.47 -13.61 3.03
N LEU A 122 9.06 -14.50 2.14
CA LEU A 122 7.84 -15.28 2.31
C LEU A 122 7.88 -16.18 3.56
N LYS A 123 8.99 -16.88 3.82
CA LYS A 123 9.15 -17.72 5.02
C LYS A 123 9.06 -16.92 6.32
N ALA A 124 9.55 -15.68 6.33
CA ALA A 124 9.44 -14.80 7.49
C ALA A 124 7.97 -14.45 7.77
N VAL A 125 7.20 -14.11 6.73
CA VAL A 125 5.74 -13.87 6.84
C VAL A 125 5.02 -15.14 7.31
N ASP A 126 5.31 -16.30 6.72
CA ASP A 126 4.71 -17.60 7.13
C ASP A 126 4.96 -17.89 8.61
N THR A 127 6.17 -17.63 9.09
CA THR A 127 6.52 -17.78 10.51
C THR A 127 5.65 -16.88 11.40
N VAL A 128 5.43 -15.62 11.01
CA VAL A 128 4.56 -14.71 11.75
C VAL A 128 3.10 -15.18 11.72
N LEU A 129 2.59 -15.69 10.60
CA LEU A 129 1.22 -16.23 10.50
C LEU A 129 1.01 -17.47 11.38
N LYS A 130 2.04 -18.33 11.51
CA LYS A 130 2.04 -19.44 12.48
C LYS A 130 1.90 -18.91 13.91
N TYR A 131 2.66 -17.88 14.28
CA TYR A 131 2.53 -17.25 15.60
C TYR A 131 1.20 -16.55 15.79
N MET A 132 0.69 -15.85 14.78
CA MET A 132 -0.64 -15.20 14.81
C MET A 132 -1.73 -16.22 15.19
N THR A 133 -1.73 -17.40 14.57
CA THR A 133 -2.72 -18.44 14.84
C THR A 133 -2.66 -18.91 16.30
N LYS A 134 -1.45 -19.13 16.82
CA LYS A 134 -1.23 -19.48 18.23
C LYS A 134 -1.71 -18.35 19.16
N TRP A 135 -1.34 -17.11 18.86
CA TRP A 135 -1.70 -15.96 19.67
C TRP A 135 -3.20 -15.66 19.67
N ILE A 136 -3.91 -15.94 18.58
CA ILE A 136 -5.38 -15.85 18.52
C ILE A 136 -6.01 -16.80 19.56
N GLN A 137 -5.51 -18.03 19.67
CA GLN A 137 -5.98 -19.00 20.65
C GLN A 137 -5.62 -18.58 22.08
N GLU A 138 -4.37 -18.19 22.32
CA GLU A 138 -3.90 -17.75 23.65
C GLU A 138 -4.66 -16.52 24.17
N ARG A 139 -5.10 -15.64 23.26
CA ARG A 139 -5.93 -14.47 23.59
C ARG A 139 -7.42 -14.80 23.65
N GLY A 140 -7.85 -16.03 23.34
CA GLY A 140 -9.26 -16.44 23.30
C GLY A 140 -10.08 -15.68 22.26
N LEU A 141 -9.49 -15.41 21.09
CA LEU A 141 -10.12 -14.68 19.98
C LEU A 141 -10.71 -15.60 18.90
N GLN A 142 -10.45 -16.91 18.98
CA GLN A 142 -10.77 -17.91 17.95
C GLN A 142 -12.24 -17.91 17.49
N ASP A 143 -13.20 -17.68 18.39
CA ASP A 143 -14.64 -17.74 18.08
C ASP A 143 -15.23 -16.36 17.71
N ARG A 144 -14.40 -15.31 17.68
CA ARG A 144 -14.86 -13.91 17.57
C ARG A 144 -14.06 -13.05 16.60
N LEU A 145 -12.99 -13.58 16.02
CA LEU A 145 -12.13 -12.89 15.07
C LEU A 145 -12.07 -13.67 13.76
N ASN A 146 -12.39 -13.00 12.65
CA ASN A 146 -12.10 -13.49 11.31
C ASN A 146 -10.81 -12.83 10.82
N VAL A 147 -10.00 -13.60 10.09
CA VAL A 147 -8.77 -13.11 9.45
C VAL A 147 -8.91 -13.23 7.94
N ILE A 148 -8.63 -12.15 7.22
CA ILE A 148 -8.61 -12.10 5.76
C ILE A 148 -7.20 -11.69 5.35
N ILE A 149 -6.62 -12.43 4.40
CA ILE A 149 -5.28 -12.17 3.85
C ILE A 149 -5.42 -12.10 2.33
N PHE A 150 -4.84 -11.08 1.72
CA PHE A 150 -4.84 -10.87 0.27
C PHE A 150 -3.57 -10.11 -0.15
N SER A 151 -3.27 -10.13 -1.44
CA SER A 151 -2.33 -9.20 -2.09
C SER A 151 -3.07 -8.34 -3.11
N ASP A 152 -2.49 -7.20 -3.44
CA ASP A 152 -2.95 -6.28 -4.47
C ASP A 152 -2.56 -6.73 -5.89
N HIS A 153 -1.39 -7.35 -6.03
CA HIS A 153 -0.92 -7.91 -7.31
C HIS A 153 0.04 -9.10 -7.16
N GLY A 154 0.55 -9.58 -8.31
CA GLY A 154 1.65 -10.55 -8.41
C GLY A 154 2.97 -9.90 -8.83
N MET A 155 3.93 -10.69 -9.34
CA MET A 155 5.25 -10.21 -9.77
C MET A 155 5.75 -11.02 -10.99
N THR A 156 6.50 -10.39 -11.90
CA THR A 156 7.09 -11.03 -13.09
C THR A 156 8.55 -10.62 -13.28
N ASP A 157 9.33 -11.46 -13.96
CA ASP A 157 10.70 -11.12 -14.35
C ASP A 157 10.73 -9.97 -15.37
N ILE A 158 11.73 -9.08 -15.23
CA ILE A 158 12.06 -8.01 -16.18
C ILE A 158 13.50 -8.17 -16.65
N PHE A 159 13.83 -7.62 -17.82
CA PHE A 159 15.11 -7.86 -18.48
C PHE A 159 15.77 -6.55 -18.90
N TRP A 160 16.50 -5.93 -17.97
CA TRP A 160 17.27 -4.72 -18.25
C TRP A 160 18.65 -5.09 -18.83
N MET A 161 19.11 -4.49 -19.93
CA MET A 161 18.47 -3.42 -20.72
C MET A 161 17.76 -3.92 -22.00
N ASP A 162 17.80 -5.22 -22.30
CA ASP A 162 17.31 -5.80 -23.58
C ASP A 162 15.83 -5.53 -23.87
N LYS A 163 14.99 -5.39 -22.83
CA LYS A 163 13.54 -5.15 -22.96
C LYS A 163 13.11 -3.77 -22.46
N VAL A 164 14.02 -2.79 -22.45
CA VAL A 164 13.70 -1.41 -22.07
C VAL A 164 13.36 -0.58 -23.30
N ILE A 165 12.21 0.11 -23.24
CA ILE A 165 11.81 1.12 -24.23
C ILE A 165 12.16 2.50 -23.67
N GLU A 166 13.05 3.22 -24.36
CA GLU A 166 13.44 4.58 -23.99
C GLU A 166 12.69 5.60 -24.87
N LEU A 167 11.78 6.39 -24.28
CA LEU A 167 10.92 7.32 -25.05
C LEU A 167 11.72 8.34 -25.88
N ASN A 168 12.87 8.79 -25.39
CA ASN A 168 13.75 9.75 -26.08
C ASN A 168 14.35 9.22 -27.40
N LYS A 169 14.26 7.91 -27.67
CA LYS A 169 14.64 7.31 -28.97
C LYS A 169 13.54 7.45 -30.02
N TYR A 170 12.31 7.77 -29.62
CA TYR A 170 11.14 7.80 -30.49
C TYR A 170 10.49 9.18 -30.58
N ILE A 171 10.53 9.96 -29.49
CA ILE A 171 9.95 11.31 -29.41
C ILE A 171 10.90 12.26 -28.67
N SER A 172 10.77 13.56 -28.94
CA SER A 172 11.43 14.59 -28.14
C SER A 172 10.74 14.70 -26.78
N LEU A 173 11.49 14.61 -25.68
CA LEU A 173 10.91 14.79 -24.33
C LEU A 173 10.39 16.22 -24.10
N ASN A 174 10.86 17.21 -24.88
CA ASN A 174 10.35 18.58 -24.84
C ASN A 174 8.92 18.70 -25.39
N ASP A 175 8.43 17.67 -26.11
CA ASP A 175 7.07 17.63 -26.65
C ASP A 175 6.07 17.08 -25.63
N LEU A 176 6.52 16.73 -24.41
CA LEU A 176 5.68 16.28 -23.31
C LEU A 176 5.52 17.41 -22.28
N GLN A 177 4.27 17.77 -21.99
CA GLN A 177 3.94 18.64 -20.87
C GLN A 177 4.15 17.94 -19.53
N GLN A 178 3.81 16.65 -19.45
CA GLN A 178 3.98 15.83 -18.24
C GLN A 178 4.14 14.36 -18.62
N ALA A 179 4.89 13.61 -17.80
CA ALA A 179 4.94 12.16 -17.84
C ALA A 179 4.87 11.63 -16.40
N LYS A 180 4.03 10.63 -16.16
CA LYS A 180 3.89 9.97 -14.85
C LYS A 180 4.16 8.48 -14.95
N ASP A 181 4.84 7.99 -13.92
CA ASP A 181 5.33 6.62 -13.77
C ASP A 181 6.44 6.21 -14.74
N ARG A 182 7.03 5.04 -14.50
CA ARG A 182 7.98 4.33 -15.37
C ARG A 182 7.72 2.83 -15.23
N GLY A 183 7.82 2.08 -16.33
CA GLY A 183 7.66 0.63 -16.32
C GLY A 183 6.46 0.20 -17.17
N PRO A 184 5.53 -0.63 -16.64
CA PRO A 184 4.51 -1.29 -17.46
C PRO A 184 3.40 -0.36 -17.96
N VAL A 185 3.07 0.70 -17.22
CA VAL A 185 2.01 1.65 -17.56
C VAL A 185 2.52 3.06 -17.29
N VAL A 186 2.62 3.88 -18.34
CA VAL A 186 3.12 5.26 -18.27
C VAL A 186 2.05 6.19 -18.80
N SER A 187 1.74 7.25 -18.06
CA SER A 187 0.80 8.29 -18.51
C SER A 187 1.58 9.45 -19.12
N LEU A 188 1.20 9.87 -20.32
CA LEU A 188 1.85 10.97 -21.06
C LEU A 188 0.82 12.06 -21.38
N TRP A 189 1.20 13.31 -21.13
CA TRP A 189 0.46 14.50 -21.57
C TRP A 189 1.30 15.24 -22.60
N PRO A 190 0.92 15.24 -23.89
CA PRO A 190 1.60 16.02 -24.91
C PRO A 190 1.50 17.52 -24.65
N ALA A 191 2.53 18.28 -25.07
CA ALA A 191 2.43 19.73 -25.14
C ALA A 191 1.36 20.14 -26.17
N PRO A 192 0.70 21.30 -26.01
CA PRO A 192 -0.31 21.76 -26.97
C PRO A 192 0.23 21.80 -28.41
N GLY A 193 -0.46 21.10 -29.33
CA GLY A 193 -0.10 21.06 -30.75
C GLY A 193 0.97 20.02 -31.12
N LYS A 194 1.27 19.08 -30.23
CA LYS A 194 2.16 17.93 -30.49
C LYS A 194 1.39 16.62 -30.59
#